data_AF-X1JSF4-F1
#
_entry.id   AF-X1JSF4-F1
#
_cell.length_a   1.000
_cell.length_b   1.000
_cell.length_c   1.000
_cell.angle_alpha   90.00
_cell.angle_beta   90.00
_cell.angle_gamma   90.00
#
_symmetry.space_group_name_H-M   'P 1'
#
loop_
_entity.id
_entity.type
_entity.pdbx_description
1 polymer ?
#
loop_
_entity_poly.entity_id
_entity_poly.type
_entity_poly.pdbx_seq_one_letter_code
_entity_poly.pdbx_strand_id
1 'polypeptide(L)' 'MVARRAGQNFTLAQLYFFFAVLGIIIVPSPHYWTIAFGREKGKVAEDEEGMITMGKLAENMVWLAKKLYS' A
#
# COMPACT_ATOMS: atom_id res chain seq x y z
N MET A 1 2.66 21.44 -7.50
CA MET A 1 1.57 20.62 -6.93
C MET A 1 2.14 19.72 -5.84
N VAL A 2 1.84 19.96 -4.58
CA VAL A 2 2.34 19.15 -3.44
C VAL A 2 1.37 18.00 -3.06
N ALA A 3 0.23 17.87 -3.75
CA ALA A 3 -0.90 17.05 -3.29
C ALA A 3 -1.40 15.96 -4.27
N ARG A 4 -0.69 15.62 -5.35
CA ARG A 4 -1.23 14.69 -6.38
C ARG A 4 -1.53 13.27 -5.85
N ARG A 5 -0.70 12.76 -4.92
CA ARG A 5 -0.90 11.45 -4.27
C ARG A 5 -0.75 11.49 -2.74
N ALA A 6 -0.18 12.56 -2.18
CA ALA A 6 0.08 12.70 -0.75
C ALA A 6 -1.15 13.11 0.09
N GLY A 7 -2.26 13.51 -0.54
CA GLY A 7 -3.46 13.98 0.16
C GLY A 7 -4.15 12.93 1.04
N GLN A 8 -3.88 11.65 0.81
CA GLN A 8 -4.46 10.51 1.54
C GLN A 8 -3.50 9.89 2.56
N ASN A 9 -2.32 10.48 2.76
CA ASN A 9 -1.29 9.92 3.64
C ASN A 9 -1.74 9.85 5.10
N PHE A 10 -2.56 10.80 5.55
CA PHE A 10 -3.10 10.78 6.91
C PHE A 10 -4.02 9.58 7.14
N THR A 11 -4.91 9.28 6.20
CA THR A 11 -5.77 8.09 6.28
C THR A 11 -4.96 6.81 6.25
N LEU A 12 -3.94 6.73 5.39
CA LEU A 12 -3.02 5.59 5.38
C LEU A 12 -2.25 5.44 6.70
N ALA A 13 -1.76 6.54 7.26
CA ALA A 13 -1.06 6.53 8.55
C ALA A 13 -1.98 6.09 9.70
N GLN A 14 -3.25 6.52 9.70
CA GLN A 14 -4.24 6.07 10.67
C GLN A 14 -4.46 4.55 10.60
N LEU A 15 -4.54 3.98 9.39
CA LEU A 15 -4.62 2.53 9.21
C LEU A 15 -3.35 1.83 9.73
N TYR A 16 -2.17 2.37 9.43
CA TYR A 16 -0.93 1.80 9.94
C TYR A 16 -0.86 1.82 11.47
N PHE A 17 -1.26 2.93 12.12
CA PHE A 17 -1.32 2.97 13.57
C PHE A 17 -2.31 1.96 14.14
N PHE A 18 -3.49 1.82 13.52
CA PHE A 18 -4.50 0.84 13.93
C PHE A 18 -3.94 -0.59 13.88
N PHE A 19 -3.33 -0.99 12.76
CA PHE A 19 -2.75 -2.33 12.62
C PHE A 19 -1.55 -2.56 13.53
N ALA A 20 -0.72 -1.52 13.76
CA ALA A 20 0.42 -1.61 14.67
C ALA A 20 -0.01 -1.89 16.11
N VAL A 21 -1.09 -1.26 16.60
CA VAL A 21 -1.64 -1.51 17.94
C VAL A 21 -2.16 -2.94 18.07
N LEU A 22 -2.68 -3.53 17.00
CA LEU A 22 -3.11 -4.93 16.97
C LEU A 22 -1.93 -5.93 16.87
N GLY A 23 -0.69 -5.45 16.83
CA GLY A 23 0.50 -6.31 16.70
C GLY A 23 0.66 -6.94 15.30
N ILE A 24 0.00 -6.38 14.28
CA ILE A 24 0.07 -6.90 12.91
C ILE A 24 1.33 -6.37 12.22
N ILE A 25 2.03 -7.25 11.49
CA ILE A 25 3.20 -6.86 10.70
C ILE A 25 2.73 -6.07 9.47
N ILE A 26 3.21 -4.83 9.36
CA ILE A 26 2.93 -3.94 8.23
C ILE A 26 4.07 -4.01 7.24
N VAL A 27 3.77 -4.40 6.00
CA VAL A 27 4.72 -4.39 4.89
C VAL A 27 4.41 -3.17 4.03
N PRO A 28 5.23 -2.12 4.00
CA PRO A 28 5.02 -1.00 3.09
C PRO A 28 5.49 -1.34 1.67
N SER A 29 4.93 -0.66 0.65
CA SER A 29 5.48 -0.72 -0.69
C SER A 29 6.78 0.09 -0.79
N PRO A 30 7.83 -0.41 -1.47
CA PRO A 30 9.11 0.28 -1.57
C PRO A 30 9.12 1.41 -2.61
N HIS A 31 8.07 1.52 -3.43
CA HIS A 31 8.03 2.45 -4.57
C HIS A 31 7.37 3.80 -4.25
N TYR A 32 6.27 3.80 -3.49
CA TYR A 32 5.56 5.01 -3.07
C TYR A 32 4.58 4.69 -1.93
N TRP A 33 3.78 5.68 -1.49
CA TRP A 33 2.65 5.42 -0.57
C TRP A 33 1.80 4.28 -1.09
N THR A 34 1.50 3.29 -0.24
CA THR A 34 0.71 2.08 -0.55
C THR A 34 -0.75 2.42 -0.87
N ILE A 35 -0.97 3.11 -1.98
CA ILE A 35 -2.24 3.72 -2.39
C ILE A 35 -2.33 3.66 -3.92
N ALA A 36 -3.49 3.23 -4.43
CA ALA A 36 -3.88 3.32 -5.83
C ALA A 36 -5.16 4.16 -5.96
N PHE A 37 -5.30 4.90 -7.06
CA PHE A 37 -6.38 5.86 -7.29
C PHE A 37 -7.31 5.41 -8.42
N GLY A 38 -8.62 5.51 -8.20
CA GLY A 38 -9.64 5.32 -9.23
C GLY A 38 -10.85 6.19 -8.92
N ARG A 39 -11.25 7.05 -9.85
CA ARG A 39 -12.41 7.93 -9.67
C ARG A 39 -13.74 7.17 -9.72
N GLU A 40 -13.77 6.10 -10.51
CA GLU A 40 -14.92 5.22 -10.68
C GLU A 40 -14.51 3.78 -10.42
N LYS A 41 -15.50 2.91 -10.17
CA LYS A 41 -15.26 1.48 -10.00
C LYS A 41 -14.53 0.92 -11.23
N GLY A 42 -13.41 0.22 -11.01
CA GLY A 42 -12.60 -0.37 -12.07
C GLY A 42 -11.52 0.56 -12.64
N LYS A 43 -11.65 1.88 -12.49
CA LYS A 43 -10.64 2.85 -12.97
C LYS A 43 -9.32 2.81 -12.21
N VAL A 44 -9.28 2.13 -11.06
CA VAL A 44 -8.04 1.90 -10.30
C VAL A 44 -7.00 1.11 -11.10
N ALA A 45 -7.44 0.26 -12.03
CA ALA A 45 -6.55 -0.50 -12.90
C ALA A 45 -5.77 0.39 -13.89
N GLU A 46 -6.26 1.61 -14.15
CA GLU A 46 -5.62 2.60 -15.01
C GLU A 46 -4.56 3.44 -14.25
N ASP A 47 -4.48 3.32 -12.93
CA ASP A 47 -3.39 3.90 -12.13
C ASP A 47 -2.15 3.01 -12.18
N GLU A 48 -1.40 3.08 -13.28
CA GLU A 48 -0.20 2.28 -13.51
C GLU A 48 0.79 2.34 -12.32
N GLU A 49 1.02 3.53 -11.76
CA GLU A 49 1.91 3.73 -10.62
C GLU A 49 1.37 3.04 -9.36
N GLY A 50 0.05 3.14 -9.12
CA GLY A 50 -0.63 2.42 -8.03
C GLY A 50 -0.58 0.90 -8.20
N MET A 51 -0.77 0.41 -9.42
CA MET A 51 -0.71 -1.02 -9.73
C MET A 51 0.71 -1.59 -9.55
N ILE A 52 1.75 -0.85 -9.99
CA ILE A 52 3.15 -1.22 -9.73
C ILE A 52 3.43 -1.25 -8.21
N THR A 53 2.95 -0.24 -7.49
CA THR A 53 3.10 -0.14 -6.03
C THR A 53 2.46 -1.34 -5.33
N MET A 54 1.27 -1.75 -5.74
CA MET A 54 0.54 -2.90 -5.19
C MET A 54 1.18 -4.25 -5.57
N GLY A 55 1.72 -4.37 -6.79
CA GLY A 55 2.49 -5.55 -7.19
C GLY A 55 3.71 -5.78 -6.29
N LYS A 56 4.50 -4.74 -6.05
CA LYS A 56 5.69 -4.81 -5.17
C LYS A 56 5.34 -5.05 -3.71
N LEU A 57 4.22 -4.49 -3.25
CA LEU A 57 3.67 -4.80 -1.93
C LEU A 57 3.42 -6.31 -1.80
N ALA A 58 2.72 -6.91 -2.79
CA ALA A 58 2.40 -8.33 -2.79
C ALA A 58 3.65 -9.20 -2.82
N GLU A 59 4.65 -8.86 -3.64
CA GLU A 59 5.95 -9.55 -3.67
C GLU A 59 6.62 -9.55 -2.30
N ASN A 60 6.65 -8.41 -1.61
CA ASN A 60 7.24 -8.30 -0.28
C ASN A 60 6.46 -9.08 0.77
N MET A 61 5.13 -9.06 0.71
CA MET A 61 4.27 -9.85 1.62
C MET A 61 4.51 -11.35 1.42
N VAL A 62 4.59 -11.81 0.17
CA VAL A 62 4.89 -13.22 -0.14
C VAL A 62 6.29 -13.60 0.33
N TRP A 63 7.29 -12.74 0.10
CA TRP A 63 8.65 -12.97 0.57
C TRP A 63 8.70 -13.08 2.11
N LEU A 64 8.05 -12.16 2.82
CA LEU A 64 8.02 -12.18 4.28
C LEU A 64 7.28 -13.41 4.81
N ALA A 65 6.11 -13.74 4.25
CA ALA A 65 5.35 -14.92 4.65
C ALA A 65 6.18 -16.20 4.46
N LYS A 66 6.90 -16.32 3.33
CA LYS A 66 7.85 -17.43 3.10
C LYS A 66 9.00 -17.43 4.11
N LYS A 67 9.41 -16.31 4.69
CA LYS A 67 10.48 -16.30 5.71
C LYS A 67 9.99 -16.61 7.11
N LEU A 68 8.73 -16.32 7.41
CA LEU A 68 8.13 -16.56 8.72
C LEU A 68 7.53 -17.97 8.87
N TYR A 69 7.08 -18.57 7.75
CA TYR A 69 6.32 -19.82 7.76
C TYR A 69 6.91 -20.93 6.89
N SER A 70 8.14 -20.78 6.37
CA SER A 70 8.89 -21.84 5.67
C SER A 70 10.01 -22.41 6.52
#